data_AF-A0A966SKI8-F1
#
_entry.id   AF-A0A966SKI8-F1
#
_cell.length_a   1.000
_cell.length_b   1.000
_cell.length_c   1.000
_cell.angle_alpha   90.00
_cell.angle_beta   90.00
_cell.angle_gamma   90.00
#
_symmetry.space_group_name_H-M   'P 1'
#
loop_
_entity.id
_entity.type
_entity.pdbx_description
1 polymer ?
#
loop_
_entity_poly.entity_id
_entity_poly.type
_entity_poly.pdbx_seq_one_letter_code
_entity_poly.pdbx_strand_id
1 'polypeptide(L)' 'TGNKTDAELLAWAFRQGRQPDDQEIEVWNAFMTKRGWRDAGTQRLNERLAEIGLPPGTVQTMFEFIDLDEGRLQPGSPA' A
#
# COMPACT_ATOMS: atom_id res chain seq x y z
N THR A 1 15.21 20.84 5.25
CA THR A 1 14.02 20.84 4.37
C THR A 1 12.76 20.29 5.04
N GLY A 2 12.64 20.26 6.38
CA GLY A 2 11.57 19.54 7.09
C GLY A 2 10.46 20.37 7.75
N ASN A 3 10.21 21.62 7.33
CA ASN A 3 9.25 22.51 8.02
C ASN A 3 7.90 22.67 7.30
N LYS A 4 7.50 21.73 6.43
CA LYS A 4 6.19 21.81 5.75
C LYS A 4 5.23 20.82 6.39
N THR A 5 3.99 21.24 6.57
CA THR A 5 2.87 20.38 6.96
C THR A 5 2.45 19.47 5.80
N ASP A 6 1.73 18.39 6.11
CA ASP A 6 1.20 17.47 5.09
C ASP A 6 0.30 18.20 4.08
N ALA A 7 -0.50 19.16 4.53
CA ALA A 7 -1.34 19.97 3.65
C ALA A 7 -0.52 20.83 2.68
N GLU A 8 0.59 21.43 3.14
CA GLU A 8 1.49 22.21 2.29
C GLU A 8 2.24 21.33 1.29
N LEU A 9 2.63 20.12 1.69
CA LEU A 9 3.26 19.13 0.81
C LEU A 9 2.28 18.62 -0.23
N LEU A 10 1.04 18.31 0.15
CA LEU A 10 -0.02 17.88 -0.76
C LEU A 10 -0.35 18.98 -1.79
N ALA A 11 -0.52 20.22 -1.34
CA ALA A 11 -0.73 21.36 -2.22
C ALA A 11 0.44 21.59 -3.18
N TRP A 12 1.68 21.33 -2.74
CA TRP A 12 2.84 21.37 -3.63
C TRP A 12 2.80 20.25 -4.67
N ALA A 13 2.44 19.02 -4.29
CA ALA A 13 2.31 17.89 -5.22
C ALA A 13 1.29 18.18 -6.32
N PHE A 14 0.11 18.72 -5.97
CA PHE A 14 -0.90 19.13 -6.95
C PHE A 14 -0.41 20.21 -7.91
N ARG A 15 0.41 21.16 -7.44
CA ARG A 15 1.01 22.19 -8.32
C ARG A 15 2.08 21.64 -9.25
N GLN A 16 2.80 20.59 -8.87
CA GLN A 16 3.85 19.98 -9.71
C GLN A 16 3.30 18.94 -10.68
N GLY A 17 2.15 18.34 -10.38
CA GLY A 17 1.51 17.33 -11.20
C GLY A 17 0.06 17.69 -11.50
N ARG A 18 -0.83 16.72 -11.24
CA ARG A 18 -2.28 16.89 -11.35
C ARG A 18 -2.92 16.72 -9.99
N GLN A 19 -4.05 17.37 -9.79
CA GLN A 19 -4.96 17.07 -8.69
C GLN A 19 -6.02 16.09 -9.22
N PRO A 20 -6.09 14.86 -8.70
CA PRO A 20 -7.12 13.92 -9.12
C PRO A 20 -8.50 14.37 -8.61
N ASP A 21 -9.54 14.02 -9.36
CA ASP A 21 -10.92 14.18 -8.91
C ASP A 21 -11.36 13.05 -7.97
N ASP A 22 -12.57 13.17 -7.41
CA ASP A 22 -13.10 12.21 -6.44
C ASP A 22 -13.19 10.78 -7.01
N GLN A 23 -13.56 10.64 -8.29
CA GLN A 23 -13.68 9.34 -8.95
C GLN A 23 -12.30 8.71 -9.14
N GLU A 24 -11.32 9.48 -9.58
CA GLU A 24 -9.95 9.00 -9.76
C GLU A 24 -9.32 8.59 -8.42
N ILE A 25 -9.58 9.34 -7.34
CA ILE A 25 -9.16 8.99 -5.98
C ILE A 25 -9.80 7.67 -5.56
N GLU A 26 -11.11 7.51 -5.74
CA GLU A 26 -11.84 6.29 -5.38
C GLU A 26 -11.30 5.08 -6.14
N VAL A 27 -11.18 5.17 -7.47
CA VAL A 27 -10.70 4.09 -8.33
C VAL A 27 -9.27 3.71 -7.97
N TRP A 28 -8.39 4.70 -7.77
CA TRP A 28 -7.00 4.45 -7.41
C TRP A 28 -6.88 3.77 -6.05
N ASN A 29 -7.59 4.27 -5.04
CA ASN A 29 -7.57 3.69 -3.70
C ASN A 29 -8.12 2.27 -3.72
N ALA A 30 -9.27 2.03 -4.38
CA ALA A 30 -9.86 0.70 -4.50
C ALA A 30 -8.99 -0.28 -5.32
N PHE A 31 -8.18 0.22 -6.24
CA PHE A 31 -7.19 -0.57 -6.97
C PHE A 31 -6.00 -0.92 -6.07
N MET A 32 -5.43 0.07 -5.37
CA MET A 32 -4.22 -0.11 -4.58
C MET A 32 -4.45 -0.96 -3.33
N THR A 33 -5.61 -0.87 -2.68
CA THR A 33 -5.93 -1.66 -1.48
C THR A 33 -5.98 -3.17 -1.73
N LYS A 34 -6.21 -3.59 -2.98
CA LYS A 34 -6.19 -5.01 -3.39
C LYS A 34 -4.95 -5.41 -4.19
N ARG A 35 -3.96 -4.51 -4.32
CA ARG A 35 -2.74 -4.80 -5.08
C ARG A 35 -2.00 -5.99 -4.45
N GLY A 36 -1.70 -7.01 -5.25
CA GLY A 36 -1.12 -8.27 -4.80
C GLY A 36 -2.12 -9.41 -4.67
N TRP A 37 -3.43 -9.11 -4.67
CA TRP A 37 -4.48 -10.12 -4.59
C TRP A 37 -4.93 -10.58 -5.97
N ARG A 38 -4.55 -11.80 -6.35
CA ARG A 38 -4.92 -12.47 -7.63
C ARG A 38 -4.62 -11.60 -8.86
N ASP A 39 -3.56 -10.80 -8.79
CA ASP A 39 -3.11 -9.90 -9.83
C ASP A 39 -1.61 -10.12 -10.13
N ALA A 40 -1.04 -9.30 -11.02
CA ALA A 40 0.37 -9.37 -11.41
C ALA A 40 1.37 -9.12 -10.25
N GLY A 41 0.92 -8.69 -9.08
CA GLY A 41 1.75 -8.45 -7.89
C GLY A 41 1.79 -9.64 -6.94
N THR A 42 0.93 -10.64 -7.13
CA THR A 42 0.90 -11.86 -6.31
C THR A 42 2.29 -12.49 -6.19
N GLN A 43 3.03 -12.56 -7.30
CA GLN A 43 4.38 -13.11 -7.30
C GLN A 43 5.32 -12.28 -6.41
N ARG A 44 5.32 -10.95 -6.56
CA ARG A 44 6.18 -10.07 -5.76
C ARG A 44 5.82 -10.13 -4.28
N LEU A 45 4.53 -10.22 -3.94
CA LEU A 45 4.07 -10.41 -2.57
C LEU A 45 4.64 -11.69 -1.95
N ASN A 46 4.57 -12.81 -2.67
CA ASN A 46 5.11 -14.09 -2.21
C ASN A 46 6.63 -14.05 -2.04
N GLU A 47 7.36 -13.37 -2.93
CA GLU A 47 8.81 -13.15 -2.79
C GLU A 47 9.12 -12.35 -1.52
N ARG A 48 8.39 -11.27 -1.25
CA ARG A 48 8.57 -10.44 -0.05
C ARG A 48 8.27 -11.21 1.25
N LEU A 49 7.23 -12.04 1.25
CA LEU A 49 6.93 -12.92 2.38
C LEU A 49 8.07 -13.93 2.62
N ALA A 50 8.60 -14.53 1.55
CA ALA A 50 9.73 -15.46 1.65
C ALA A 50 11.01 -14.77 2.17
N GLU A 51 11.27 -13.50 1.80
CA GLU A 51 12.39 -12.70 2.30
C GLU A 51 12.39 -12.57 3.84
N ILE A 52 11.21 -12.56 4.47
CA ILE A 52 11.05 -12.50 5.93
C ILE A 52 10.68 -13.86 6.57
N GLY A 53 10.80 -14.95 5.81
CA GLY A 53 10.59 -16.31 6.31
C GLY A 53 9.13 -16.72 6.49
N LEU A 54 8.18 -16.03 5.84
CA LEU A 54 6.75 -16.34 5.91
C LEU A 54 6.26 -17.06 4.64
N PRO A 55 5.31 -18.01 4.76
CA PRO A 55 4.78 -18.71 3.61
C PRO A 55 3.83 -17.82 2.77
N PRO A 56 3.66 -18.13 1.47
CA PRO A 56 2.59 -17.53 0.66
C PRO A 56 1.22 -17.66 1.33
N GLY A 57 0.42 -16.61 1.26
CA GLY A 57 -0.93 -16.58 1.83
C GLY A 57 -1.01 -16.17 3.31
N THR A 58 0.12 -15.82 3.96
CA THR A 58 0.07 -15.18 5.30
C THR A 58 -0.71 -13.86 5.27
N VAL A 59 -0.60 -13.10 4.19
CA VAL A 59 -1.44 -11.93 3.87
C VAL A 59 -1.82 -11.97 2.38
N GLN A 60 -2.84 -11.23 1.98
CA GLN A 60 -3.40 -11.26 0.62
C GLN A 60 -2.97 -10.08 -0.24
N THR A 61 -2.55 -8.97 0.36
CA THR A 61 -2.23 -7.72 -0.34
C THR A 61 -0.86 -7.18 0.06
N MET A 62 -0.30 -6.33 -0.81
CA MET A 62 0.95 -5.64 -0.53
C MET A 62 0.83 -4.66 0.66
N PHE A 63 -0.35 -4.07 0.88
CA PHE A 63 -0.57 -3.17 2.02
C PHE A 63 -0.57 -3.93 3.34
N GLU A 64 -1.25 -5.09 3.41
CA GLU A 64 -1.18 -5.97 4.59
C GLU A 64 0.26 -6.45 4.85
N PHE A 65 1.05 -6.71 3.78
CA PHE A 65 2.46 -7.03 3.94
C PHE A 65 3.26 -5.88 4.54
N ILE A 66 3.07 -4.64 4.07
CA ILE A 66 3.75 -3.46 4.62
C ILE A 66 3.38 -3.28 6.10
N ASP A 67 2.10 -3.42 6.44
CA ASP A 67 1.64 -3.31 7.82
C ASP A 67 2.24 -4.42 8.70
N LEU A 68 2.39 -5.64 8.17
CA LEU A 68 3.05 -6.75 8.85
C LEU A 68 4.55 -6.48 9.05
N ASP A 69 5.24 -6.00 8.01
CA ASP A 69 6.68 -5.69 8.00
C ASP A 69 7.01 -4.54 8.98
N GLU A 70 6.12 -3.55 9.08
CA GLU A 70 6.23 -2.44 10.04
C GLU A 70 5.72 -2.77 11.45
N GLY A 71 5.22 -4.00 11.67
CA GLY A 71 4.68 -4.44 12.96
C GLY A 71 3.34 -3.82 13.36
N ARG A 72 2.63 -3.19 12.41
CA ARG A 72 1.26 -2.67 12.56
C ARG A 72 0.19 -3.77 12.45
N LEU A 73 0.51 -4.88 11.78
CA LEU A 73 -0.34 -6.08 11.66
C LEU A 73 0.36 -7.30 12.28
N GLN A 74 -0.40 -8.10 13.05
CA GLN A 74 0.09 -9.37 13.61
C GLN A 74 -0.45 -10.55 12.79
N PRO A 75 0.38 -11.57 12.45
CA PRO A 75 -0.07 -12.74 11.71
C PRO A 75 -1.27 -13.42 12.37
N GLY A 76 -2.35 -13.65 11.62
CA GLY A 76 -3.58 -14.28 12.11
C GLY A 76 -4.56 -13.33 12.81
N SER A 77 -4.28 -12.03 12.87
CA SER A 77 -5.32 -11.04 13.20
C SER A 77 -6.35 -11.01 12.06
N PRO A 78 -7.66 -10.95 12.36
CA PRO A 78 -8.65 -10.69 11.33
C PRO A 78 -8.35 -9.33 10.67
N ALA A 79 -8.51 -9.27 9.34
CA ALA A 79 -8.46 -8.04 8.57
C ALA A 79 -9.63 -7.11 8.95
#